data_AF-A0A512JCD8-F1
#
_entry.id   AF-A0A512JCD8-F1
#
_cell.length_a   1.000
_cell.length_b   1.000
_cell.length_c   1.000
_cell.angle_alpha   90.00
_cell.angle_beta   90.00
_cell.angle_gamma   90.00
#
_symmetry.space_group_name_H-M   'P 1'
#
loop_
_entity.id
_entity.type
_entity.pdbx_description
1 polymer ?
#
loop_
_entity_poly.entity_id
_entity_poly.type
_entity_poly.pdbx_seq_one_letter_code
_entity_poly.pdbx_strand_id
1 'polypeptide(L)' 'MEADDLQHPSFRVLTYRDGQEVISETVASEAAARIRFTSAVDLCRTRDGAHSHRVELWQGSSLLDDWPQADGSALIGQ' A
#
# COMPACT_ATOMS: atom_id res chain seq x y z
N MET A 1 0.30 -34.07 13.36
CA MET A 1 1.15 -32.95 12.91
C MET A 1 0.20 -31.81 12.65
N GLU A 2 -0.02 -30.98 13.68
CA GLU A 2 -1.00 -29.90 13.61
C GLU A 2 -0.42 -28.77 12.76
N ALA A 3 -1.13 -28.44 11.68
CA ALA A 3 -0.83 -27.33 10.80
C ALA A 3 -1.24 -26.03 11.49
N ASP A 4 -0.50 -25.62 12.52
CA ASP A 4 -0.64 -24.33 13.18
C ASP A 4 0.07 -23.21 12.38
N ASP A 5 -0.02 -23.24 11.05
CA ASP A 5 0.75 -22.36 10.16
C ASP A 5 0.00 -21.07 9.77
N LEU A 6 -1.19 -20.82 10.32
CA LEU A 6 -2.11 -19.78 9.82
C LEU A 6 -2.62 -18.79 10.88
N GLN A 7 -2.03 -18.75 12.08
CA GLN A 7 -2.52 -17.87 13.15
C GLN A 7 -2.06 -16.41 13.05
N HIS A 8 -1.18 -16.05 12.12
CA HIS A 8 -0.76 -14.66 11.95
C HIS A 8 -1.57 -14.01 10.81
N PRO A 9 -2.35 -12.96 11.09
CA PRO A 9 -3.07 -12.25 10.03
C PRO A 9 -2.05 -11.74 9.02
N SER A 10 -2.20 -12.17 7.77
CA SER A 10 -1.30 -11.79 6.69
C SER A 10 -1.44 -10.28 6.46
N PHE A 11 -0.31 -9.58 6.46
CA PHE A 11 -0.28 -8.18 6.04
C PHE A 11 -0.15 -8.14 4.53
N ARG A 12 -0.88 -7.22 3.90
CA ARG A 12 -0.89 -7.05 2.45
C ARG A 12 -0.57 -5.61 2.11
N VAL A 13 0.32 -5.40 1.16
CA VAL A 13 0.61 -4.08 0.58
C VAL A 13 0.15 -4.11 -0.86
N LEU A 14 -0.79 -3.23 -1.20
CA LEU A 14 -1.36 -3.12 -2.54
C LEU A 14 -0.95 -1.76 -3.12
N THR A 15 -0.40 -1.78 -4.32
CA THR A 15 -0.09 -0.56 -5.06
C THR A 15 -1.00 -0.48 -6.27
N TYR A 16 -1.69 0.63 -6.38
CA TYR A 16 -2.56 0.99 -7.48
C TYR A 16 -1.92 2.10 -8.31
N ARG A 17 -2.13 2.02 -9.62
CA ARG A 17 -1.79 3.06 -10.59
C ARG A 17 -3.01 3.31 -11.45
N ASP A 18 -3.48 4.56 -11.46
CA ASP A 18 -4.72 4.98 -12.14
C ASP A 18 -5.94 4.13 -11.74
N GLY A 19 -6.00 3.76 -10.45
CA GLY A 19 -7.06 2.91 -9.90
C GLY A 19 -6.91 1.41 -10.20
N GLN A 20 -5.90 0.99 -10.96
CA GLN A 20 -5.63 -0.41 -11.24
C GLN A 20 -4.56 -0.98 -10.31
N GLU A 21 -4.81 -2.12 -9.69
CA GLU A 21 -3.80 -2.84 -8.92
C GLU A 21 -2.65 -3.27 -9.84
N VAL A 22 -1.43 -2.85 -9.51
CA VAL A 22 -0.22 -3.18 -10.29
C VAL A 22 0.80 -3.99 -9.48
N ILE A 23 0.75 -3.91 -8.15
CA ILE A 23 1.61 -4.68 -7.25
C ILE A 23 0.76 -5.14 -6.06
N SER A 24 0.88 -6.43 -5.72
CA SER A 24 0.29 -7.03 -4.52
C SER A 24 1.36 -7.83 -3.79
N GLU A 25 1.73 -7.41 -2.58
CA GLU A 25 2.70 -8.12 -1.74
C GLU A 25 2.04 -8.59 -0.46
N THR A 26 2.31 -9.84 -0.04
CA THR A 26 1.84 -10.39 1.24
C THR A 26 3.04 -10.71 2.12
N VAL A 27 3.00 -10.30 3.38
CA VAL A 27 4.06 -10.55 4.37
C VAL A 27 3.46 -10.99 5.71
N ALA A 28 4.22 -11.78 6.46
CA ALA A 28 3.76 -12.36 7.72
C ALA A 28 3.79 -11.38 8.91
N SER A 29 4.54 -10.27 8.82
CA SER A 29 4.80 -9.38 9.96
C SER A 29 4.52 -7.91 9.63
N GLU A 30 3.98 -7.18 10.62
CA GLU A 30 3.66 -5.75 10.49
C GLU A 30 4.89 -4.92 10.12
N ALA A 31 6.03 -5.18 10.76
CA ALA A 31 7.27 -4.45 10.51
C ALA A 31 7.72 -4.58 9.04
N ALA A 32 7.63 -5.80 8.48
CA ALA A 32 7.92 -6.03 7.07
C ALA A 32 6.91 -5.29 6.19
N ALA A 33 5.63 -5.31 6.54
CA ALA A 33 4.57 -4.66 5.77
C ALA A 33 4.75 -3.14 5.72
N ARG A 34 5.10 -2.52 6.85
CA ARG A 34 5.42 -1.09 6.95
C ARG A 34 6.64 -0.72 6.13
N ILE A 35 7.70 -1.53 6.17
CA ILE A 35 8.90 -1.29 5.34
C ILE A 35 8.52 -1.34 3.85
N ARG A 36 7.72 -2.34 3.44
CA ARG A 36 7.25 -2.47 2.05
C ARG A 36 6.34 -1.33 1.64
N PHE A 37 5.42 -0.92 2.50
CA PHE A 37 4.56 0.23 2.29
C PHE A 37 5.36 1.51 2.07
N THR A 38 6.29 1.85 2.98
CA THR A 38 7.14 3.04 2.84
C THR A 38 7.98 3.00 1.56
N SER A 39 8.53 1.83 1.22
CA SER A 39 9.30 1.66 -0.01
C SER A 39 8.44 1.85 -1.26
N ALA A 40 7.22 1.28 -1.27
CA ALA A 40 6.27 1.45 -2.36
C ALA A 40 5.84 2.93 -2.53
N VAL A 41 5.60 3.64 -1.43
CA VAL A 41 5.31 5.07 -1.44
C VAL A 41 6.49 5.88 -1.98
N ASP A 42 7.71 5.60 -1.55
CA ASP A 42 8.92 6.28 -2.03
C ASP A 42 9.15 6.05 -3.54
N LEU A 43 8.96 4.81 -4.01
CA LEU A 43 8.99 4.47 -5.42
C LEU A 43 7.90 5.19 -6.23
N CYS A 44 6.70 5.33 -5.68
CA CYS A 44 5.62 6.08 -6.35
C CYS A 44 5.91 7.58 -6.38
N ARG A 45 6.48 8.15 -5.30
CA ARG A 45 6.85 9.58 -5.23
C ARG A 45 7.99 9.96 -6.16
N THR A 46 8.95 9.07 -6.36
CA THR A 46 10.10 9.31 -7.23
C THR A 46 9.76 9.12 -8.71
N ARG A 47 8.64 8.45 -9.02
CA ARG A 47 8.17 8.24 -10.39
C ARG A 47 7.23 9.36 -10.81
N ASP A 48 7.45 9.87 -12.02
CA ASP A 48 6.76 11.03 -12.61
C ASP A 48 5.24 11.02 -12.36
N GLY A 49 4.70 12.18 -11.93
CA GLY A 49 3.32 12.38 -11.49
C GLY A 49 2.25 12.32 -12.58
N ALA A 50 2.58 11.83 -13.78
CA ALA A 50 1.64 11.61 -14.86
C ALA A 50 0.52 10.61 -14.54
N HIS A 51 0.67 9.83 -13.45
CA HIS A 51 -0.29 8.82 -13.03
C HIS A 51 -0.66 9.00 -11.57
N SER A 52 -1.93 8.75 -11.25
CA SER A 52 -2.41 8.72 -9.87
C SER A 52 -1.96 7.41 -9.22
N HIS A 53 -1.04 7.47 -8.27
CA HIS A 53 -0.64 6.31 -7.47
C HIS A 53 -1.42 6.26 -6.17
N ARG A 54 -1.70 5.05 -5.69
CA ARG A 54 -2.27 4.82 -4.36
C ARG A 54 -1.63 3.58 -3.78
N VAL A 55 -1.17 3.64 -2.54
CA VAL A 55 -0.63 2.48 -1.83
C VAL A 55 -1.51 2.23 -0.63
N GLU A 56 -1.91 0.98 -0.41
CA GLU A 56 -2.71 0.57 0.74
C GLU A 56 -1.97 -0.51 1.54
N LEU A 57 -2.04 -0.43 2.85
CA LEU A 57 -1.57 -1.44 3.80
C LEU A 57 -2.78 -2.06 4.49
N TRP A 58 -2.95 -3.37 4.32
CA TRP A 58 -4.02 -4.15 4.89
C TRP A 58 -3.47 -5.18 5.88
N GLN A 59 -4.29 -5.56 6.86
CA GLN A 59 -4.10 -6.70 7.73
C GLN A 59 -5.36 -7.56 7.67
N GLY A 60 -5.27 -8.72 7.01
CA GLY A 60 -6.44 -9.54 6.72
C GLY A 60 -7.48 -8.77 5.88
N SER A 61 -8.60 -8.41 6.50
CA SER A 61 -9.71 -7.65 5.87
C SER A 61 -9.79 -6.19 6.34
N SER A 62 -8.85 -5.73 7.17
CA SER A 62 -8.81 -4.39 7.72
C SER A 62 -7.76 -3.55 7.01
N LEU A 63 -8.14 -2.38 6.49
CA LEU A 63 -7.18 -1.38 6.02
C LEU A 63 -6.53 -0.73 7.25
N LEU A 64 -5.21 -0.80 7.32
CA LEU A 64 -4.42 -0.19 8.39
C LEU A 64 -3.94 1.21 8.05
N ASP A 65 -3.47 1.41 6.81
CA ASP A 65 -2.91 2.68 6.34
C ASP A 65 -3.12 2.81 4.83
N ASP A 66 -3.29 4.03 4.34
CA ASP A 66 -3.32 4.30 2.92
C ASP A 66 -2.61 5.61 2.58
N TRP A 67 -1.87 5.58 1.47
CA TRP A 67 -1.25 6.75 0.87
C TRP A 67 -1.89 7.01 -0.49
N PRO A 68 -2.84 7.93 -0.58
CA PRO A 68 -3.27 8.48 -1.86
C PRO A 68 -2.19 9.47 -2.32
N GLN A 69 -1.64 9.30 -3.53
CA GLN A 69 -0.93 10.38 -4.17
C GLN A 69 -1.97 11.48 -4.40
N ALA A 70 -1.86 12.57 -3.63
CA ALA A 70 -2.70 13.73 -3.83
C ALA A 70 -2.61 14.11 -5.31
N ASP A 71 -3.72 13.95 -6.02
CA ASP A 71 -3.92 14.63 -7.28
C ASP A 71 -3.54 16.10 -7.02
N GLY A 72 -2.74 16.71 -7.89
CA GLY A 72 -2.31 18.09 -7.76
C GLY A 72 -3.45 19.12 -7.86
N SER A 73 -4.64 18.80 -7.36
CA SER A 73 -5.86 19.60 -7.33
C SER A 73 -6.36 19.80 -5.89
N ALA A 74 -5.51 20.33 -5.03
CA ALA A 74 -5.93 21.14 -3.88
C ALA A 74 -4.78 22.14 -3.65
N LEU A 75 -4.81 23.35 -4.21
CA LEU A 75 -5.72 24.44 -3.85
C LEU A 75 -5.79 25.46 -5.01
N ILE A 76 -6.96 25.65 -5.62
CA ILE A 76 -7.35 26.95 -6.17
C ILE A 76 -8.57 27.40 -5.36
N GLY A 77 -8.39 28.48 -4.61
CA GLY A 77 -9.33 29.05 -3.64
C GLY A 77 -8.50 29.50 -2.44
N GLN A 78 -8.15 30.77 -2.28
CA GLN A 78 -8.92 32.00 -2.53
C GLN A 78 -8.01 33.15 -2.98
#